data_AF-A0A3P6AZC6-F1
#
_entry.id   AF-A0A3P6AZC6-F1
#
_cell.length_a   1.000
_cell.length_b   1.000
_cell.length_c   1.000
_cell.angle_alpha   90.00
_cell.angle_beta   90.00
_cell.angle_gamma   90.00
#
_symmetry.space_group_name_H-M   'P 1'
#
loop_
_entity.id
_entity.type
_entity.pdbx_description
1 polymer ?
#
loop_
_entity_poly.entity_id
_entity_poly.type
_entity_poly.pdbx_seq_one_letter_code
_entity_poly.pdbx_strand_id
1 'polypeptide(L)'
;MEKLEVSSVHNHPLLPLTRFVFGMCKGCDFMGYIYGGYCCNELGCGGEKWFYTCNDCGVLLHISCAVGSFTYMMPGPCLKYDKHGEVVSNTSVCRAVCTRCNIRCILPSIFKGYKDGVVEYFCSAKCLFS
;
A
#
# COMPACT_ATOMS: atom_id res chain seq x y z
N MET A 1 20.67 4.40 2.48
CA MET A 1 19.42 4.34 1.69
C MET A 1 18.95 2.91 1.73
N GLU A 2 17.83 2.64 2.39
CA GLU A 2 17.25 1.29 2.44
C GLU A 2 16.65 0.95 1.07
N LYS A 3 17.18 -0.11 0.48
CA LYS A 3 16.76 -0.68 -0.79
C LYS A 3 15.65 -1.67 -0.46
N LEU A 4 14.41 -1.36 -0.83
CA LEU A 4 13.27 -2.21 -0.49
C LEU A 4 13.08 -3.25 -1.59
N GLU A 5 13.36 -4.51 -1.28
CA GLU A 5 13.04 -5.64 -2.17
C GLU A 5 11.54 -5.97 -2.03
N VAL A 6 10.71 -5.30 -2.83
CA VAL A 6 9.26 -5.45 -2.78
C VAL A 6 8.81 -6.63 -3.63
N SER A 7 8.89 -7.82 -3.07
CA SER A 7 8.51 -9.10 -3.72
C SER A 7 7.10 -9.17 -4.31
N SER A 8 6.19 -8.25 -3.98
CA SER A 8 4.76 -8.43 -4.24
C SER A 8 4.26 -7.81 -5.56
N VAL A 9 4.94 -6.78 -6.10
CA VAL A 9 4.47 -6.06 -7.32
C VAL A 9 5.57 -5.93 -8.37
N HIS A 10 6.84 -5.99 -7.97
CA HIS A 10 7.96 -5.75 -8.86
C HIS A 10 9.23 -6.41 -8.33
N ASN A 11 9.95 -7.17 -9.16
CA ASN A 11 11.06 -8.00 -8.69
C ASN A 11 12.41 -7.28 -8.60
N HIS A 12 12.55 -6.09 -9.19
CA HIS A 12 13.77 -5.30 -9.02
C HIS A 12 13.66 -4.37 -7.82
N PRO A 13 14.80 -3.97 -7.27
CA PRO A 13 14.84 -3.07 -6.14
C PRO A 13 14.20 -1.72 -6.44
N LEU A 14 13.33 -1.31 -5.52
CA LEU A 14 12.67 -0.03 -5.57
C LEU A 14 13.48 1.01 -4.79
N LEU A 15 13.66 2.18 -5.40
CA LEU A 15 14.35 3.32 -4.81
C LEU A 15 13.35 4.46 -4.58
N PRO A 16 13.44 5.20 -3.46
CA PRO A 16 12.67 6.44 -3.29
C PRO A 16 12.92 7.35 -4.49
N LEU A 17 11.85 7.78 -5.16
CA LEU A 17 12.00 8.81 -6.17
C LEU A 17 12.32 10.13 -5.45
N THR A 18 13.44 10.77 -5.79
CA THR A 18 13.87 12.04 -5.19
C THR A 18 13.65 13.24 -6.10
N ARG A 19 13.07 13.02 -7.29
CA ARG A 19 12.83 14.05 -8.31
C ARG A 19 11.34 14.33 -8.49
N PHE A 20 11.05 15.53 -8.99
CA PHE A 20 9.73 15.88 -9.51
C PHE A 20 9.51 15.18 -10.85
N VAL A 21 8.45 14.38 -10.97
CA VAL A 21 8.07 13.78 -12.25
C VAL A 21 6.56 13.74 -12.40
N PHE A 22 6.06 13.94 -13.60
CA PHE A 22 4.68 13.60 -13.94
C PHE A 22 4.66 12.15 -14.43
N GLY A 23 3.82 11.32 -13.82
CA GLY A 23 3.81 9.89 -14.15
C GLY A 23 2.59 9.16 -13.65
N MET A 24 2.49 7.89 -14.07
CA MET A 24 1.40 6.99 -13.71
C MET A 24 1.89 5.93 -12.74
N CYS A 25 1.18 5.76 -11.63
CA CYS A 25 1.39 4.66 -10.71
C CYS A 25 0.95 3.34 -11.36
N LYS A 26 1.85 2.37 -11.54
CA LYS A 26 1.50 1.04 -12.07
C LYS A 26 0.64 0.18 -11.13
N GLY A 27 0.53 0.54 -9.85
CA GLY A 27 -0.23 -0.23 -8.87
C GLY A 27 -1.68 0.23 -8.69
N CYS A 28 -2.03 1.45 -9.10
CA CYS A 28 -3.41 1.95 -8.99
C CYS A 28 -3.87 2.80 -10.18
N ASP A 29 -3.07 2.86 -11.24
CA ASP A 29 -3.33 3.60 -12.49
C ASP A 29 -3.61 5.10 -12.31
N PHE A 30 -3.25 5.66 -11.16
CA PHE A 30 -3.35 7.09 -10.90
C PHE A 30 -2.24 7.83 -11.66
N MET A 31 -2.63 8.84 -12.44
CA MET A 31 -1.73 9.73 -13.16
C MET A 31 -1.66 11.09 -12.48
N GLY A 32 -0.45 11.59 -12.19
CA GLY A 32 -0.28 12.87 -11.52
C GLY A 32 1.17 13.27 -11.30
N TYR A 33 1.35 14.39 -10.62
CA TYR A 33 2.66 14.86 -10.21
C TYR A 33 3.16 14.09 -8.99
N ILE A 34 4.42 13.70 -9.05
CA ILE A 34 5.14 12.93 -8.05
C ILE A 34 6.16 13.85 -7.39
N TYR A 35 6.08 13.99 -6.08
CA TYR A 35 7.02 14.81 -5.32
C TYR A 35 7.98 13.91 -4.54
N GLY A 36 9.23 13.91 -4.99
CA GLY A 36 10.28 13.07 -4.44
C GLY A 36 10.95 13.65 -3.20
N GLY A 37 10.25 13.71 -2.08
CA GLY A 37 10.92 13.88 -0.78
C GLY A 37 10.77 15.20 -0.04
N TYR A 38 9.97 16.14 -0.53
CA TYR A 38 9.57 17.31 0.26
C TYR A 38 8.05 17.37 0.34
N CYS A 39 7.50 17.17 1.52
CA CYS A 39 6.12 17.56 1.77
C CYS A 39 6.03 19.08 1.58
N CYS A 40 5.16 19.55 0.70
CA CYS A 40 4.74 20.93 0.77
C CYS A 40 4.03 21.12 2.12
N ASN A 41 4.50 22.05 2.94
CA ASN A 41 3.90 22.36 4.24
C ASN A 41 2.63 23.22 4.12
N GLU A 42 2.17 23.52 2.91
CA GLU A 42 0.96 24.31 2.69
C GLU A 42 -0.31 23.48 2.93
N LEU A 43 -1.25 24.05 3.68
CA LEU A 43 -2.60 23.50 3.87
C LEU A 43 -3.28 23.34 2.51
N GLY A 44 -3.61 22.10 2.14
CA GLY A 44 -4.24 21.78 0.86
C GLY A 44 -3.27 21.22 -0.19
N CYS A 45 -1.96 21.17 0.08
CA CYS A 45 -1.09 20.30 -0.70
C CYS A 45 -1.38 18.85 -0.29
N GLY A 46 -2.23 18.20 -1.08
CA GLY A 46 -2.75 16.86 -0.81
C GLY A 46 -1.63 15.92 -0.38
N GLY A 47 -1.67 15.50 0.88
CA GLY A 47 -0.66 14.65 1.45
C GLY A 47 -0.48 13.35 0.68
N GLU A 48 0.69 12.75 0.90
CA GLU A 48 0.86 11.30 0.88
C GLU A 48 0.97 10.60 -0.49
N LYS A 49 1.52 11.24 -1.51
CA LYS A 49 1.91 10.52 -2.73
C LYS A 49 3.42 10.47 -2.88
N TRP A 50 4.04 9.73 -1.96
CA TRP A 50 5.41 9.29 -2.09
C TRP A 50 5.46 8.12 -3.08
N PHE A 51 6.50 8.08 -3.90
CA PHE A 51 6.66 7.03 -4.89
C PHE A 51 8.02 6.37 -4.81
N TYR A 52 8.01 5.08 -5.12
CA TYR A 52 9.17 4.35 -5.53
C TYR A 52 9.30 4.31 -7.04
N THR A 53 10.54 4.25 -7.50
CA THR A 53 10.88 3.97 -8.89
C THR A 53 11.78 2.75 -8.97
N CYS A 54 11.67 2.02 -10.08
CA CYS A 54 12.69 1.05 -10.48
C CYS A 54 13.54 1.68 -11.60
N ASN A 55 14.87 1.62 -11.48
CA ASN A 55 15.76 2.10 -12.53
C ASN A 55 15.80 1.17 -13.74
N ASP A 56 15.65 -0.13 -13.53
CA ASP A 56 15.74 -1.14 -14.60
C ASP A 56 14.45 -1.19 -15.45
N CYS A 57 13.29 -1.03 -14.81
CA CYS A 57 11.98 -1.12 -15.48
C CYS A 57 11.31 0.24 -15.72
N GLY A 58 11.81 1.32 -15.13
CA GLY A 58 11.20 2.65 -15.23
C GLY A 58 9.80 2.74 -14.62
N VAL A 59 9.39 1.78 -13.79
CA VAL A 59 8.06 1.79 -13.17
C VAL A 59 8.01 2.79 -12.03
N LEU A 60 6.86 3.45 -11.90
CA LEU A 60 6.52 4.32 -10.79
C LEU A 60 5.41 3.66 -9.97
N LEU A 61 5.61 3.57 -8.67
CA LEU A 61 4.65 2.98 -7.73
C LEU A 61 4.49 3.93 -6.55
N HIS A 62 3.26 4.25 -6.16
CA HIS A 62 3.07 4.83 -4.83
C HIS A 62 3.66 3.88 -3.79
N ILE A 63 4.21 4.42 -2.69
CA ILE A 63 4.72 3.55 -1.63
C ILE A 63 3.59 2.62 -1.13
N SER A 64 2.39 3.14 -0.91
CA SER A 64 1.22 2.33 -0.52
C SER A 64 0.84 1.25 -1.54
N CYS A 65 1.13 1.44 -2.83
CA CYS A 65 0.95 0.42 -3.86
C CYS A 65 2.09 -0.62 -3.86
N ALA A 66 3.30 -0.25 -3.47
CA ALA A 66 4.43 -1.15 -3.37
C ALA A 66 4.34 -2.01 -2.10
N VAL A 67 4.17 -1.39 -0.93
CA VAL A 67 4.23 -2.08 0.36
C VAL A 67 2.87 -2.43 0.93
N GLY A 68 1.82 -1.71 0.52
CA GLY A 68 0.46 -1.88 1.02
C GLY A 68 -0.02 -0.74 1.89
N SER A 69 -1.33 -0.46 1.83
CA SER A 69 -1.99 0.64 2.54
C SER A 69 -1.84 0.56 4.07
N PHE A 70 -1.61 -0.63 4.61
CA PHE A 70 -1.54 -0.88 6.05
C PHE A 70 -0.11 -0.97 6.60
N THR A 71 0.92 -0.78 5.77
CA THR A 71 2.33 -1.04 6.16
C THR A 71 2.82 -0.11 7.26
N TYR A 72 2.34 1.13 7.30
CA TYR A 72 2.72 2.12 8.32
C TYR A 72 1.84 2.06 9.57
N MET A 73 0.90 1.12 9.62
CA MET A 73 0.03 0.95 10.78
C MET A 73 0.66 -0.06 11.74
N MET A 74 0.57 0.23 13.03
CA MET A 74 0.93 -0.76 14.04
C MET A 74 0.01 -1.98 13.89
N PRO A 75 0.54 -3.21 13.86
CA PRO A 75 -0.28 -4.41 13.95
C PRO A 75 -1.16 -4.39 15.21
N GLY A 76 -2.36 -4.93 15.09
CA GLY A 76 -3.36 -4.94 16.15
C GLY A 76 -4.56 -4.02 15.86
N PRO A 77 -5.36 -3.68 16.90
CA PRO A 77 -6.62 -2.97 16.74
C PRO A 77 -6.48 -1.64 16.00
N CYS A 78 -7.33 -1.41 15.00
CA CYS A 78 -7.22 -0.27 14.09
C CYS A 78 -8.52 0.54 14.02
N LEU A 79 -8.68 1.45 14.98
CA LEU A 79 -9.85 2.32 15.13
C LEU A 79 -10.09 3.28 13.94
N LYS A 80 -9.09 3.49 13.08
CA LYS A 80 -9.22 4.35 11.89
C LYS A 80 -10.17 3.79 10.84
N TYR A 81 -10.33 2.47 10.80
CA TYR A 81 -11.02 1.76 9.74
C TYR A 81 -12.24 1.00 10.24
N ASP A 82 -12.07 0.30 11.37
CA ASP A 82 -13.17 -0.38 12.06
C ASP A 82 -12.80 -0.49 13.54
N LYS A 83 -13.73 -0.12 14.43
CA LYS A 83 -13.59 -0.29 15.87
C LYS A 83 -13.37 -1.75 16.31
N HIS A 84 -13.74 -2.71 15.47
CA HIS A 84 -13.57 -4.15 15.70
C HIS A 84 -12.51 -4.78 14.80
N GLY A 85 -11.88 -4.00 13.91
CA GLY A 85 -10.88 -4.49 12.98
C GLY A 85 -9.46 -4.35 13.50
N GLU A 86 -8.55 -5.14 12.92
CA GLU A 86 -7.14 -5.15 13.25
C GLU A 86 -6.28 -5.25 11.99
N VAL A 87 -5.09 -4.63 12.04
CA VAL A 87 -4.04 -4.84 11.04
C VAL A 87 -3.26 -6.08 11.44
N VAL A 88 -3.16 -7.06 10.55
CA VAL A 88 -2.49 -8.34 10.79
C VAL A 88 -1.39 -8.60 9.78
N SER A 89 -0.39 -9.38 10.18
CA SER A 89 0.65 -9.86 9.27
C SER A 89 0.09 -10.90 8.30
N ASN A 90 0.52 -10.83 7.05
CA ASN A 90 0.18 -11.74 5.94
C ASN A 90 1.44 -12.41 5.38
N THR A 91 2.37 -12.77 6.27
CA THR A 91 3.64 -13.44 5.94
C THR A 91 3.54 -14.96 5.91
N SER A 92 2.40 -15.53 6.29
CA SER A 92 2.12 -16.98 6.24
C SER A 92 2.15 -17.53 4.81
N VAL A 93 2.54 -18.80 4.66
CA VAL A 93 2.42 -19.56 3.39
C VAL A 93 0.96 -19.66 2.91
N CYS A 94 0.01 -19.66 3.84
CA CYS A 94 -1.41 -19.62 3.58
C CYS A 94 -1.93 -18.18 3.68
N ARG A 95 -1.48 -17.31 2.77
CA ARG A 95 -1.95 -15.91 2.71
C ARG A 95 -3.47 -15.85 2.58
N ALA A 96 -4.08 -14.90 3.28
CA ALA A 96 -5.53 -14.74 3.29
C ALA A 96 -6.06 -14.37 1.90
N VAL A 97 -7.29 -14.81 1.59
CA VAL A 97 -8.03 -14.37 0.40
C VAL A 97 -8.81 -13.12 0.77
N CYS A 98 -8.67 -12.06 -0.02
CA CYS A 98 -9.40 -10.84 0.23
C CYS A 98 -10.89 -11.03 -0.09
N THR A 99 -11.76 -10.68 0.86
CA THR A 99 -13.22 -10.77 0.72
C THR A 99 -13.75 -9.93 -0.44
N ARG A 100 -13.10 -8.80 -0.74
CA ARG A 100 -13.57 -7.87 -1.79
C ARG A 100 -13.14 -8.26 -3.19
N CYS A 101 -11.85 -8.52 -3.40
CA CYS A 101 -11.31 -8.77 -4.74
C CYS A 101 -11.16 -10.26 -5.06
N ASN A 102 -11.39 -11.17 -4.10
CA ASN A 102 -11.25 -12.62 -4.23
C ASN A 102 -9.85 -13.09 -4.66
N ILE A 103 -8.83 -12.23 -4.52
CA ILE A 103 -7.43 -12.55 -4.80
C ILE A 103 -6.71 -12.80 -3.48
N ARG A 104 -5.74 -13.73 -3.51
CA ARG A 104 -4.83 -13.96 -2.39
C ARG A 104 -4.00 -12.71 -2.11
N CYS A 105 -4.10 -12.17 -0.90
CA CYS A 105 -3.36 -10.98 -0.49
C CYS A 105 -1.84 -11.21 -0.65
N ILE A 106 -1.15 -10.31 -1.35
CA ILE A 106 0.30 -10.41 -1.63
C ILE A 106 1.17 -9.53 -0.74
N LEU A 107 0.56 -8.53 -0.09
CA LEU A 107 1.26 -7.55 0.73
C LEU A 107 1.41 -8.07 2.16
N PRO A 108 2.47 -7.68 2.89
CA PRO A 108 2.83 -8.24 4.19
C PRO A 108 1.88 -7.83 5.32
N SER A 109 1.10 -6.77 5.14
CA SER A 109 0.12 -6.28 6.12
C SER A 109 -1.25 -6.15 5.46
N ILE A 110 -2.26 -6.73 6.10
CA ILE A 110 -3.65 -6.72 5.63
C ILE A 110 -4.59 -6.33 6.77
N PHE A 111 -5.81 -5.95 6.43
CA PHE A 111 -6.83 -5.66 7.42
C PHE A 111 -7.70 -6.90 7.65
N LYS A 112 -7.95 -7.23 8.91
CA LYS A 112 -8.87 -8.27 9.34
C LYS A 112 -10.04 -7.62 10.07
N GLY A 113 -11.25 -7.84 9.57
CA GLY A 113 -12.49 -7.33 10.14
C GLY A 113 -13.44 -8.46 10.52
N TYR A 114 -14.55 -8.08 11.14
CA TYR A 114 -15.62 -9.01 11.52
C TYR A 114 -16.96 -8.44 11.08
N LYS A 115 -17.72 -9.20 10.30
CA LYS A 115 -19.07 -8.83 9.86
C LYS A 115 -20.02 -9.99 10.11
N ASP A 116 -21.08 -9.74 10.88
CA ASP A 116 -22.11 -10.73 11.21
C ASP A 116 -21.54 -12.06 11.77
N GLY A 117 -20.45 -11.97 12.55
CA GLY A 117 -19.76 -13.13 13.12
C GLY A 117 -18.79 -13.86 12.17
N VAL A 118 -18.67 -13.40 10.92
CA VAL A 118 -17.74 -13.93 9.92
C VAL A 118 -16.47 -13.08 9.87
N VAL A 119 -15.32 -13.75 9.79
CA VAL A 119 -14.02 -13.07 9.62
C VAL A 119 -13.84 -12.67 8.16
N GLU A 120 -13.53 -11.40 7.94
CA GLU A 120 -13.25 -10.84 6.61
C GLU A 120 -11.81 -10.34 6.53
N TYR A 121 -11.21 -10.42 5.33
CA TYR A 121 -9.86 -9.94 5.07
C TYR A 121 -9.82 -8.98 3.89
N PHE A 122 -9.03 -7.91 4.01
CA PHE A 122 -8.89 -6.89 2.99
C PHE A 122 -7.43 -6.58 2.68
N CYS A 123 -7.03 -6.67 1.41
CA CYS A 123 -5.64 -6.47 0.99
C CYS A 123 -5.21 -5.00 0.96
N SER A 124 -6.18 -4.06 0.98
CA SER A 124 -5.94 -2.62 0.89
C SER A 124 -7.12 -1.83 1.44
N ALA A 125 -6.89 -0.54 1.74
CA ALA A 125 -7.95 0.38 2.13
C ALA A 125 -9.02 0.50 1.02
N LYS A 126 -8.62 0.43 -0.26
CA LYS A 126 -9.56 0.38 -1.39
C LYS A 126 -10.52 -0.80 -1.25
N CYS A 127 -10.00 -2.00 -0.99
CA CYS A 127 -10.85 -3.19 -0.84
C CYS A 127 -11.79 -3.12 0.37
N LEU A 128 -11.37 -2.45 1.44
CA LEU A 128 -12.19 -2.23 2.62
C LEU A 128 -13.39 -1.32 2.33
N PHE A 129 -13.18 -0.21 1.61
CA PHE A 129 -14.20 0.81 1.38
C PHE A 129 -14.96 0.73 0.05
N SER A 130 -14.64 -0.26 -0.80
CA SER A 130 -15.37 -0.49 -2.07
C SER A 130 -16.66 -1.29 -1.87
#